data_AF-A0A8C5QX03-F1
#
_entry.id   AF-A0A8C5QX03-F1
#
_cell.length_a   1.000
_cell.length_b   1.000
_cell.length_c   1.000
_cell.angle_alpha   90.00
_cell.angle_beta   90.00
_cell.angle_gamma   90.00
#
_symmetry.space_group_name_H-M   'P 1'
#
loop_
_entity.id
_entity.type
_entity.pdbx_description
1 polymer ?
#
loop_
_entity_poly.entity_id
_entity_poly.type
_entity_poly.pdbx_seq_one_letter_code
_entity_poly.pdbx_strand_id
1 'polypeptide(L)'
;MSTAAERKFINLRKRLDQLAYKQTLGIESLPLVEKLFSDLVHTTESLRNIKLMAGKTEQERKNFDSVVEPYKTENARLVRENNELHLGLLKLKEDSDRHIKDLKASLWKLEHQTADLKFLNNQYVHKIRSMEKANKAKLGKIQELQENNLQAVVQTPGGKKRYIPFRRQHMQIDQPLPSDATGCPVPQTEDPYIADLLQVADDRVRELQQDVATLRNKLKAAERSGKNLTQQVVSRVAMENESLTCRESQWKMRA
;
A
#
# COMPACT_ATOMS: atom_id res chain seq x y z
N MET A 1 -55.62 81.02 -40.66
CA MET A 1 -54.71 80.85 -39.51
C MET A 1 -55.12 79.56 -38.79
N SER A 2 -54.53 78.41 -39.11
CA SER A 2 -54.89 77.17 -38.41
C SER A 2 -54.41 77.23 -36.96
N THR A 3 -55.32 77.00 -36.03
CA THR A 3 -55.08 77.06 -34.59
C THR A 3 -54.07 75.98 -34.16
N ALA A 4 -53.30 76.21 -33.09
CA ALA A 4 -52.31 75.23 -32.63
C ALA A 4 -52.94 73.85 -32.32
N ALA A 5 -54.21 73.82 -31.91
CA ALA A 5 -54.98 72.62 -31.64
C ALA A 5 -55.32 71.83 -32.93
N GLU A 6 -55.70 72.50 -34.01
CA GLU A 6 -55.96 71.86 -35.31
C GLU A 6 -54.70 71.20 -35.90
N ARG A 7 -53.53 71.84 -35.76
CA ARG A 7 -52.26 71.26 -36.23
C ARG A 7 -51.91 69.98 -35.47
N LYS A 8 -52.10 69.98 -34.14
CA LYS A 8 -51.92 68.79 -33.30
C LYS A 8 -52.93 67.69 -33.65
N PHE A 9 -54.19 68.06 -33.89
CA PHE A 9 -55.25 67.15 -34.32
C PHE A 9 -54.89 66.44 -35.62
N ILE A 10 -54.49 67.19 -36.65
CA ILE A 10 -54.11 66.62 -37.95
C ILE A 10 -52.89 65.69 -37.81
N ASN A 11 -51.90 66.08 -37.00
CA ASN A 11 -50.70 65.26 -36.78
C ASN A 11 -51.00 63.96 -36.04
N LEU A 12 -51.79 64.00 -34.96
CA LEU A 12 -52.20 62.81 -34.23
C LEU A 12 -53.08 61.91 -35.10
N ARG A 13 -54.01 62.51 -35.86
CA ARG A 13 -54.89 61.77 -36.77
C ARG A 13 -54.10 61.03 -37.84
N LYS A 14 -53.12 61.68 -38.48
CA LYS A 14 -52.23 61.02 -39.46
C LYS A 14 -51.49 59.82 -38.86
N ARG A 15 -50.97 59.95 -37.62
CA ARG A 15 -50.26 58.85 -36.92
C ARG A 15 -51.21 57.70 -36.56
N LEU A 16 -52.44 58.00 -36.16
CA LEU A 16 -53.47 56.99 -35.88
C LEU A 16 -53.96 56.30 -37.16
N ASP A 17 -54.17 57.04 -38.24
CA ASP A 17 -54.56 56.51 -39.55
C ASP A 17 -53.48 55.59 -40.13
N GLN A 18 -52.20 55.90 -39.94
CA GLN A 18 -51.07 55.03 -40.29
C GLN A 18 -51.11 53.68 -39.55
N LEU A 19 -51.65 53.67 -38.34
CA LEU A 19 -51.89 52.47 -37.52
C LEU A 19 -53.28 51.87 -37.74
N ALA A 20 -54.01 52.33 -38.77
CA ALA A 20 -55.35 51.92 -39.15
C ALA A 20 -56.47 52.22 -38.12
N TYR A 21 -56.24 53.12 -37.17
CA TYR A 21 -57.28 53.60 -36.24
C TYR A 21 -58.11 54.72 -36.88
N LYS A 22 -59.21 54.33 -37.55
CA LYS A 22 -60.04 55.23 -38.37
C LYS A 22 -61.24 55.87 -37.64
N GLN A 23 -61.46 55.58 -36.36
CA GLN A 23 -62.60 56.10 -35.58
C GLN A 23 -62.59 57.64 -35.47
N THR A 24 -63.75 58.28 -35.48
CA THR A 24 -63.87 59.76 -35.38
C THR A 24 -63.39 60.25 -34.02
N LEU A 25 -62.55 61.29 -33.99
CA LEU A 25 -61.97 61.87 -32.77
C LEU A 25 -62.53 63.27 -32.51
N GLY A 26 -63.03 63.52 -31.30
CA GLY A 26 -63.49 64.85 -30.87
C GLY A 26 -62.35 65.74 -30.37
N ILE A 27 -62.45 67.05 -30.58
CA ILE A 27 -61.40 68.03 -30.21
C ILE A 27 -61.14 68.04 -28.70
N GLU A 28 -62.17 67.86 -27.88
CA GLU A 28 -62.07 67.81 -26.40
C GLU A 28 -61.22 66.64 -25.88
N SER A 29 -61.19 65.53 -26.62
CA SER A 29 -60.44 64.32 -26.24
C SER A 29 -58.97 64.34 -26.67
N LEU A 30 -58.58 65.32 -27.51
CA LEU A 30 -57.28 65.38 -28.16
C LEU A 30 -56.09 65.37 -27.18
N PRO A 31 -56.06 66.16 -26.08
CA PRO A 31 -54.90 66.20 -25.18
C PRO A 31 -54.66 64.89 -24.44
N LEU A 32 -55.72 64.13 -24.14
CA LEU A 32 -55.63 62.85 -23.45
C LEU A 32 -55.12 61.76 -24.41
N VAL A 33 -55.68 61.69 -25.62
CA VAL A 33 -55.25 60.70 -26.62
C VAL A 33 -53.81 60.94 -27.05
N GLU A 34 -53.37 62.19 -27.17
CA GLU A 34 -51.96 62.54 -27.47
C GLU A 34 -51.01 62.00 -26.39
N LYS A 35 -51.34 62.17 -25.10
CA LYS A 35 -50.54 61.65 -23.98
C LYS A 35 -50.49 60.13 -23.95
N LEU A 36 -51.66 59.47 -24.03
CA LEU A 36 -51.75 58.01 -24.03
C LEU A 36 -51.00 57.40 -25.21
N PHE A 37 -51.08 58.04 -26.38
CA PHE A 37 -50.35 57.59 -27.56
C PHE A 37 -48.84 57.76 -27.40
N SER A 38 -48.39 58.88 -26.84
CA SER A 38 -46.98 59.08 -26.52
C SER A 38 -46.47 58.03 -25.53
N ASP A 39 -47.21 57.76 -24.46
CA ASP A 39 -46.86 56.77 -23.45
C ASP A 39 -46.82 55.35 -24.03
N LEU A 40 -47.76 55.01 -24.92
CA LEU A 40 -47.77 53.71 -25.61
C LEU A 40 -46.55 53.54 -26.53
N VAL A 41 -46.20 54.58 -27.28
CA VAL A 41 -44.99 54.56 -28.12
C VAL A 41 -43.74 54.42 -27.25
N HIS A 42 -43.61 55.21 -26.18
CA HIS A 42 -42.47 55.12 -25.27
C HIS A 42 -42.36 53.76 -24.57
N THR A 43 -43.46 53.19 -24.09
CA THR A 43 -43.46 51.89 -23.42
C THR A 43 -43.13 50.75 -24.39
N THR A 44 -43.63 50.79 -25.63
CA THR A 44 -43.32 49.77 -26.65
C THR A 44 -41.88 49.86 -27.15
N GLU A 45 -41.34 51.06 -27.36
CA GLU A 45 -39.93 51.28 -27.68
C GLU A 45 -39.02 50.86 -26.52
N SER A 46 -39.36 51.22 -25.28
CA SER A 46 -38.62 50.80 -24.08
C SER A 46 -38.62 49.29 -23.92
N LEU A 47 -39.78 48.63 -24.09
CA LEU A 47 -39.88 47.17 -24.05
C LEU A 47 -39.02 46.52 -25.15
N ARG A 48 -39.03 47.06 -26.37
CA ARG A 48 -38.18 46.58 -27.47
C ARG A 48 -36.70 46.71 -27.12
N ASN A 49 -36.28 47.83 -26.56
CA ASN A 49 -34.90 48.07 -26.14
C ASN A 49 -34.48 47.11 -25.02
N ILE A 50 -35.32 46.92 -24.01
CA ILE A 50 -35.08 45.98 -22.90
C ILE A 50 -34.93 44.55 -23.44
N LYS A 51 -35.80 44.12 -24.35
CA LYS A 51 -35.70 42.79 -24.99
C LYS A 51 -34.39 42.62 -25.76
N LEU A 52 -33.96 43.63 -26.50
CA LEU A 52 -32.68 43.59 -27.21
C LEU A 52 -31.50 43.52 -26.26
N MET A 53 -31.50 44.31 -25.17
CA MET A 53 -30.43 44.26 -24.17
C MET A 53 -30.41 42.92 -23.45
N ALA A 54 -31.56 42.39 -23.05
CA ALA A 54 -31.67 41.06 -22.44
C ALA A 54 -31.10 39.96 -23.35
N GLY A 55 -31.40 40.02 -24.65
CA GLY A 55 -30.82 39.07 -25.63
C GLY A 55 -29.30 39.19 -25.76
N LYS A 56 -28.75 40.41 -25.77
CA LYS A 56 -27.30 40.64 -25.78
C LYS A 56 -26.63 40.11 -24.52
N THR A 57 -27.15 40.45 -23.34
CA THR A 57 -26.62 39.99 -22.06
C THR A 57 -26.69 38.46 -21.94
N GLU A 58 -27.75 37.82 -22.44
CA GLU A 58 -27.85 36.36 -22.46
C GLU A 58 -26.79 35.72 -23.37
N GLN A 59 -26.51 36.32 -24.53
CA GLN A 59 -25.45 35.86 -25.40
C GLN A 59 -24.06 36.05 -24.78
N GLU A 60 -23.82 37.20 -24.15
CA GLU A 60 -22.58 37.47 -23.42
C GLU A 60 -22.38 36.45 -22.30
N ARG A 61 -23.42 36.14 -21.50
CA ARG A 61 -23.37 35.10 -20.47
C ARG A 61 -22.98 33.74 -21.02
N LYS A 62 -23.62 33.29 -22.11
CA LYS A 62 -23.27 32.03 -22.78
C LYS A 62 -21.83 32.01 -23.28
N ASN A 63 -21.35 33.13 -23.81
CA ASN A 63 -19.96 33.26 -24.22
C ASN A 63 -19.01 33.17 -23.01
N PHE A 64 -19.32 33.84 -21.90
CA PHE A 64 -18.54 33.74 -20.67
C PHE A 64 -18.51 32.31 -20.13
N ASP A 65 -19.66 31.65 -20.06
CA ASP A 65 -19.74 30.25 -19.62
C ASP A 65 -18.89 29.35 -20.52
N SER A 66 -18.94 29.53 -21.85
CA SER A 66 -18.12 28.75 -22.79
C SER A 66 -16.61 28.90 -22.56
N VAL A 67 -16.17 30.07 -22.11
CA VAL A 67 -14.76 30.34 -21.80
C VAL A 67 -14.38 29.80 -20.43
N VAL A 68 -15.29 29.85 -19.45
CA VAL A 68 -15.01 29.46 -18.06
C VAL A 68 -15.12 27.96 -17.84
N GLU A 69 -16.02 27.25 -18.53
CA GLU A 69 -16.24 25.82 -18.36
C GLU A 69 -14.98 24.93 -18.53
N PRO A 70 -14.11 25.17 -19.53
CA PRO A 70 -12.83 24.45 -19.64
C PRO A 70 -11.95 24.60 -18.40
N TYR A 71 -11.84 25.81 -17.85
CA TYR A 71 -11.05 26.08 -16.65
C TYR A 71 -11.63 25.44 -15.40
N LYS A 72 -12.96 25.45 -15.24
CA LYS A 72 -13.62 24.73 -14.14
C LYS A 72 -13.36 23.23 -14.21
N THR A 73 -13.47 22.66 -15.40
CA THR A 73 -13.25 21.22 -15.64
C THR A 73 -11.79 20.85 -15.35
N GLU A 74 -10.84 21.64 -15.85
CA GLU A 74 -9.41 21.39 -15.63
C GLU A 74 -9.02 21.61 -14.16
N ASN A 75 -9.53 22.65 -13.50
CA ASN A 75 -9.31 22.83 -12.06
C ASN A 75 -9.87 21.66 -11.24
N ALA A 76 -11.06 21.16 -11.57
CA ALA A 76 -11.61 19.98 -10.90
C ALA A 76 -10.78 18.71 -11.16
N ARG A 77 -10.15 18.58 -12.32
CA ARG A 77 -9.19 17.50 -12.62
C ARG A 77 -7.93 17.65 -11.77
N LEU A 78 -7.30 18.83 -11.79
CA LEU A 78 -6.07 19.12 -11.06
C LEU A 78 -6.23 18.98 -9.54
N VAL A 79 -7.35 19.42 -8.97
CA VAL A 79 -7.62 19.26 -7.54
C VAL A 79 -7.74 17.79 -7.16
N ARG A 80 -8.37 16.95 -7.99
CA ARG A 80 -8.43 15.50 -7.74
C ARG A 80 -7.04 14.87 -7.80
N GLU A 81 -6.29 15.16 -8.85
CA GLU A 81 -4.92 14.66 -9.02
C GLU A 81 -4.01 15.10 -7.87
N ASN A 82 -4.10 16.36 -7.43
CA ASN A 82 -3.33 16.88 -6.31
C ASN A 82 -3.65 16.15 -5.01
N ASN A 83 -4.94 15.91 -4.73
CA ASN A 83 -5.36 15.17 -3.54
C ASN A 83 -4.90 13.70 -3.59
N GLU A 84 -5.00 13.05 -4.74
CA GLU A 84 -4.53 11.67 -4.94
C GLU A 84 -3.02 11.56 -4.74
N LEU A 85 -2.24 12.47 -5.34
CA LEU A 85 -0.80 12.54 -5.16
C LEU A 85 -0.42 12.83 -3.71
N HIS A 86 -1.12 13.74 -3.05
CA HIS A 86 -0.88 14.05 -1.65
C HIS A 86 -1.11 12.80 -0.77
N LEU A 87 -2.22 12.10 -0.94
CA LEU A 87 -2.49 10.83 -0.23
C LEU A 87 -1.44 9.75 -0.54
N GLY A 88 -1.02 9.65 -1.81
CA GLY A 88 0.04 8.74 -2.24
C GLY A 88 1.37 9.03 -1.56
N LEU A 89 1.75 10.31 -1.45
CA LEU A 89 2.97 10.75 -0.76
C LEU A 89 2.93 10.44 0.74
N LEU A 90 1.80 10.68 1.41
CA LEU A 90 1.64 10.35 2.82
C LEU A 90 1.84 8.85 3.04
N LYS A 91 1.16 8.01 2.25
CA LYS A 91 1.26 6.57 2.35
C LYS A 91 2.67 6.07 2.08
N LEU A 92 3.32 6.57 1.02
CA LEU A 92 4.70 6.18 0.69
C LEU A 92 5.68 6.57 1.80
N LYS A 93 5.48 7.73 2.44
CA LYS A 93 6.27 8.16 3.59
C LYS A 93 6.06 7.23 4.79
N GLU A 94 4.82 6.90 5.13
CA GLU A 94 4.50 5.96 6.21
C GLU A 94 5.09 4.57 5.96
N ASP A 95 5.01 4.06 4.73
CA ASP A 95 5.60 2.78 4.33
C ASP A 95 7.13 2.81 4.47
N SER A 96 7.78 3.86 3.97
CA SER A 96 9.22 4.05 4.10
C SER A 96 9.65 4.15 5.56
N ASP A 97 8.97 4.95 6.37
CA ASP A 97 9.27 5.12 7.79
C ASP A 97 9.10 3.79 8.57
N ARG A 98 8.12 2.97 8.19
CA ARG A 98 7.96 1.61 8.73
C ARG A 98 9.13 0.71 8.33
N HIS A 99 9.50 0.67 7.05
CA HIS A 99 10.64 -0.12 6.58
C HIS A 99 11.95 0.29 7.24
N ILE A 100 12.18 1.59 7.43
CA ILE A 100 13.38 2.09 8.13
C ILE A 100 13.40 1.61 9.59
N LYS A 101 12.25 1.63 10.29
CA LYS A 101 12.16 1.14 11.67
C LYS A 101 12.46 -0.36 11.75
N ASP A 102 11.87 -1.16 10.86
CA ASP A 102 12.06 -2.61 10.83
C ASP A 102 13.51 -2.98 10.53
N LEU A 103 14.13 -2.29 9.55
CA LEU A 103 15.54 -2.49 9.22
C LEU A 103 16.46 -2.10 10.38
N LYS A 104 16.20 -0.99 11.07
CA LYS A 104 16.96 -0.60 12.27
C LYS A 104 16.84 -1.62 13.39
N ALA A 105 15.64 -2.14 13.64
CA ALA A 105 15.42 -3.18 14.65
C ALA A 105 16.18 -4.46 14.30
N SER A 106 16.13 -4.89 13.03
CA SER A 106 16.92 -6.04 12.56
C SER A 106 18.42 -5.81 12.69
N LEU A 107 18.89 -4.59 12.39
CA LEU A 107 20.30 -4.21 12.49
C LEU A 107 20.76 -4.33 13.95
N TRP A 108 20.03 -3.74 14.91
CA TRP A 108 20.36 -3.87 16.33
C TRP A 108 20.37 -5.31 16.83
N LYS A 109 19.41 -6.13 16.37
CA LYS A 109 19.38 -7.56 16.71
C LYS A 109 20.65 -8.27 16.21
N LEU A 110 21.05 -8.03 14.97
CA LEU A 110 22.24 -8.63 14.38
C LEU A 110 23.54 -8.11 15.03
N GLU A 111 23.59 -6.83 15.38
CA GLU A 111 24.72 -6.25 16.11
C GLU A 111 24.89 -6.91 17.49
N HIS A 112 23.81 -7.11 18.22
CA HIS A 112 23.85 -7.78 19.53
C HIS A 112 24.31 -9.23 19.40
N GLN A 113 23.71 -10.00 18.48
CA GLN A 113 24.13 -11.38 18.20
C GLN A 113 25.62 -11.46 17.78
N THR A 114 26.08 -10.50 16.98
CA THR A 114 27.50 -10.42 16.58
C THR A 114 28.40 -10.12 17.77
N ALA A 115 27.98 -9.24 18.69
CA ALA A 115 28.72 -8.95 19.91
C ALA A 115 28.81 -10.18 20.82
N ASP A 116 27.71 -10.90 21.00
CA ASP A 116 27.65 -12.12 21.81
C ASP A 116 28.53 -13.24 21.21
N LEU A 117 28.46 -13.45 19.90
CA LEU A 117 29.31 -14.41 19.20
C LEU A 117 30.79 -14.06 19.32
N LYS A 118 31.15 -12.76 19.22
CA LYS A 118 32.53 -12.30 19.44
C LYS A 118 32.97 -12.55 20.88
N PHE A 119 32.11 -12.33 21.87
CA PHE A 119 32.40 -12.63 23.26
C PHE A 119 32.64 -14.13 23.49
N LEU A 120 31.74 -14.97 22.98
CA LEU A 120 31.83 -16.42 23.08
C LEU A 120 33.08 -16.97 22.38
N ASN A 121 33.39 -16.46 21.18
CA ASN A 121 34.60 -16.84 20.46
C ASN A 121 35.86 -16.51 21.27
N ASN A 122 35.95 -15.31 21.85
CA ASN A 122 37.05 -14.96 22.75
C ASN A 122 37.16 -15.91 23.95
N GLN A 123 36.03 -16.28 24.55
CA GLN A 123 36.02 -17.25 25.65
C GLN A 123 36.57 -18.62 25.23
N TYR A 124 36.16 -19.13 24.06
CA TYR A 124 36.70 -20.38 23.53
C TYR A 124 38.19 -20.29 23.22
N VAL A 125 38.66 -19.17 22.66
CA VAL A 125 40.10 -18.93 22.44
C VAL A 125 40.87 -18.99 23.75
N HIS A 126 40.37 -18.37 24.83
CA HIS A 126 40.99 -18.47 26.16
C HIS A 126 40.99 -19.90 26.70
N LYS A 127 39.89 -20.64 26.53
CA LYS A 127 39.78 -22.03 26.96
C LYS A 127 40.77 -22.93 26.22
N ILE A 128 40.88 -22.79 24.90
CA ILE A 128 41.84 -23.53 24.06
C ILE A 128 43.26 -23.27 24.56
N ARG A 129 43.66 -22.00 24.72
CA ARG A 129 45.01 -21.65 25.22
C ARG A 129 45.31 -22.25 26.59
N SER A 130 44.32 -22.27 27.50
CA SER A 130 44.46 -22.89 28.82
C SER A 130 44.70 -24.40 28.71
N MET A 131 43.91 -25.08 27.88
CA MET A 131 44.03 -26.52 27.64
C MET A 131 45.35 -26.88 26.93
N GLU A 132 45.78 -26.08 25.96
CA GLU A 132 47.07 -26.23 25.29
C GLU A 132 48.24 -26.11 26.27
N LYS A 133 48.19 -25.12 27.18
CA LYS A 133 49.20 -24.97 28.24
C LYS A 133 49.22 -26.19 29.18
N ALA A 134 48.05 -26.68 29.59
CA ALA A 134 47.95 -27.87 30.44
C ALA A 134 48.45 -29.13 29.73
N ASN A 135 48.11 -29.31 28.44
CA ASN A 135 48.61 -30.42 27.63
C ASN A 135 50.12 -30.36 27.45
N LYS A 136 50.69 -29.18 27.18
CA LYS A 136 52.14 -28.99 27.08
C LYS A 136 52.84 -29.34 28.39
N ALA A 137 52.27 -28.96 29.54
CA ALA A 137 52.80 -29.33 30.85
C ALA A 137 52.73 -30.85 31.10
N LYS A 138 51.62 -31.50 30.76
CA LYS A 138 51.48 -32.97 30.86
C LYS A 138 52.48 -33.69 29.96
N LEU A 139 52.63 -33.26 28.70
CA LEU A 139 53.63 -33.78 27.77
C LEU A 139 55.05 -33.64 28.33
N GLY A 140 55.40 -32.48 28.88
CA GLY A 140 56.67 -32.26 29.55
C GLY A 140 56.87 -33.20 30.75
N LYS A 141 55.84 -33.41 31.57
CA LYS A 141 55.93 -34.32 32.71
C LYS A 141 56.07 -35.79 32.29
N ILE A 142 55.38 -36.20 31.23
CA ILE A 142 55.55 -37.55 30.65
C ILE A 142 56.99 -37.73 30.19
N GLN A 143 57.56 -36.75 29.49
CA GLN A 143 58.94 -36.80 29.03
C GLN A 143 59.92 -36.90 30.21
N GLU A 144 59.76 -36.06 31.24
CA GLU A 144 60.59 -36.11 32.46
C GLU A 144 60.50 -37.47 33.16
N LEU A 145 59.29 -38.04 33.26
CA LEU A 145 59.10 -39.37 33.84
C LEU A 145 59.72 -40.47 32.99
N GLN A 146 59.66 -40.36 31.66
CA GLN A 146 60.34 -41.27 30.75
C GLN A 146 61.87 -41.17 30.92
N GLU A 147 62.41 -39.97 31.03
CA GLU A 147 63.84 -39.70 31.28
C GLU A 147 64.31 -40.21 32.66
N ASN A 148 63.49 -40.07 33.70
CA ASN A 148 63.79 -40.61 35.02
C ASN A 148 63.66 -42.14 35.06
N ASN A 149 62.70 -42.72 34.34
CA ASN A 149 62.57 -44.17 34.20
C ASN A 149 63.76 -44.76 33.43
N LEU A 150 64.26 -44.05 32.42
CA LEU A 150 65.53 -44.33 31.71
C LEU A 150 66.74 -44.46 32.64
N GLN A 151 66.72 -43.78 33.80
CA GLN A 151 67.81 -43.77 34.78
C GLN A 151 67.56 -44.71 35.97
N ALA A 152 66.39 -45.33 36.08
CA ALA A 152 66.03 -46.20 37.19
C ALA A 152 66.80 -47.55 37.11
N VAL A 153 67.88 -47.67 37.88
CA VAL A 153 68.64 -48.92 38.04
C VAL A 153 67.86 -49.87 38.96
N VAL A 154 67.28 -50.92 38.38
CA VAL A 154 66.72 -52.04 39.15
C VAL A 154 67.87 -52.82 39.79
N GLN A 155 68.13 -52.60 41.07
CA GLN A 155 69.00 -53.48 41.85
C GLN A 155 68.27 -54.79 42.08
N THR A 156 68.68 -55.83 41.36
CA THR A 156 68.29 -57.20 41.71
C THR A 156 69.02 -57.63 42.99
N PRO A 157 68.39 -58.42 43.88
CA PRO A 157 69.02 -58.96 45.08
C PRO A 157 70.08 -60.00 44.67
N GLY A 158 71.25 -59.50 44.25
CA GLY A 158 72.35 -60.30 43.72
C GLY A 158 73.61 -59.49 43.36
N GLY A 159 73.66 -58.19 43.69
CA GLY A 159 74.88 -57.38 43.73
C GLY A 159 75.57 -57.05 42.40
N LYS A 160 75.14 -57.60 41.26
CA LYS A 160 75.75 -57.30 39.95
C LYS A 160 74.92 -56.27 39.18
N LYS A 161 75.44 -55.04 39.10
CA LYS A 161 74.92 -53.97 38.24
C LYS A 161 75.02 -54.40 36.78
N ARG A 162 73.90 -54.77 36.15
CA ARG A 162 73.82 -54.94 34.69
C ARG A 162 73.15 -53.72 34.08
N TYR A 163 73.81 -53.10 33.11
CA TYR A 163 73.22 -52.06 32.27
C TYR A 163 72.26 -52.74 31.27
N ILE A 164 70.96 -52.57 31.47
CA ILE A 164 69.93 -53.10 30.56
C ILE A 164 69.62 -51.98 29.56
N PRO A 165 69.87 -52.16 28.24
CA PRO A 165 69.60 -51.14 27.26
C PRO A 165 68.09 -50.89 27.15
N PHE A 166 67.71 -49.62 27.12
CA PHE A 166 66.32 -49.21 27.16
C PHE A 166 65.58 -49.61 25.89
N ARG A 167 64.56 -50.46 26.03
CA ARG A 167 63.65 -50.79 24.93
C ARG A 167 62.49 -49.80 25.01
N ARG A 168 62.38 -48.86 24.07
CA ARG A 168 61.15 -48.08 23.92
C ARG A 168 60.01 -49.09 23.73
N GLN A 169 59.08 -49.17 24.68
CA GLN A 169 57.84 -49.91 24.48
C GLN A 169 57.09 -49.22 23.34
N HIS A 170 57.28 -49.75 22.14
CA HIS A 170 56.51 -49.35 20.97
C HIS A 170 55.30 -50.28 20.92
N MET A 171 54.11 -49.70 21.03
CA MET A 171 52.87 -50.43 20.87
C MET A 171 52.60 -50.53 19.35
N GLN A 172 52.91 -51.68 18.75
CA GLN A 172 52.45 -51.99 17.40
C GLN A 172 50.97 -52.34 17.47
N ILE A 173 50.15 -51.56 16.77
CA ILE A 173 48.73 -51.86 16.58
C ILE A 173 48.66 -52.76 15.36
N ASP A 174 48.66 -54.07 15.57
CA ASP A 174 48.69 -55.06 14.49
C ASP A 174 47.35 -55.15 13.73
N GLN A 175 46.28 -54.56 14.27
CA GLN A 175 44.97 -54.53 13.60
C GLN A 175 44.13 -53.34 14.09
N PRO A 176 43.49 -52.55 13.20
CA PRO A 176 42.41 -51.67 13.63
C PRO A 176 41.32 -52.53 14.29
N LEU A 177 40.71 -52.01 15.35
CA LEU A 177 39.64 -52.68 16.08
C LEU A 177 38.62 -53.30 15.10
N PRO A 178 38.21 -54.56 15.29
CA PRO A 178 37.20 -55.18 14.45
C PRO A 178 35.95 -54.29 14.45
N SER A 179 35.46 -54.00 13.25
CA SER A 179 34.24 -53.25 13.00
C SER A 179 33.03 -54.12 13.35
N ASP A 180 32.90 -54.51 14.61
CA ASP A 180 31.69 -55.14 15.10
C ASP A 180 30.63 -54.04 15.20
N ALA A 181 29.81 -53.99 14.15
CA ALA A 181 28.56 -53.25 14.06
C ALA A 181 27.50 -53.81 15.02
N THR A 182 27.87 -54.04 16.28
CA THR A 182 26.93 -54.13 17.40
C THR A 182 27.22 -52.90 18.24
N GLY A 183 26.54 -51.81 17.89
CA GLY A 183 26.63 -50.56 18.60
C GLY A 183 26.34 -50.79 20.07
N CYS A 184 27.39 -50.83 20.89
CA CYS A 184 27.26 -50.38 22.26
C CYS A 184 26.70 -48.96 22.12
N PRO A 185 25.50 -48.66 22.64
CA PRO A 185 25.01 -47.30 22.59
C PRO A 185 25.96 -46.53 23.50
N VAL A 186 26.95 -45.90 22.88
CA VAL A 186 27.59 -44.73 23.44
C VAL A 186 26.40 -43.89 23.87
N PRO A 187 26.27 -43.54 25.17
CA PRO A 187 25.30 -42.55 25.55
C PRO A 187 25.69 -41.35 24.71
N GLN A 188 24.94 -41.10 23.63
CA GLN A 188 25.01 -39.85 22.92
C GLN A 188 24.63 -38.88 24.02
N THR A 189 25.63 -38.19 24.59
CA THR A 189 25.37 -37.00 25.38
C THR A 189 24.45 -36.19 24.50
N GLU A 190 23.17 -36.11 24.88
CA GLU A 190 22.16 -35.32 24.19
C GLU A 190 22.76 -33.93 24.08
N ASP A 191 23.32 -33.65 22.91
CA ASP A 191 24.01 -32.39 22.69
C ASP A 191 22.90 -31.35 22.75
N PRO A 192 22.90 -30.47 23.78
CA PRO A 192 21.79 -29.55 24.00
C PRO A 192 21.57 -28.65 22.77
N TYR A 193 22.60 -28.47 21.94
CA TYR A 193 22.50 -27.74 20.68
C TYR A 193 21.69 -28.48 19.59
N ILE A 194 21.77 -29.82 19.53
CA ILE A 194 21.00 -30.63 18.58
C ILE A 194 19.52 -30.66 18.98
N ALA A 195 19.23 -30.75 20.28
CA ALA A 195 17.87 -30.65 20.80
C ALA A 195 17.25 -29.27 20.52
N ASP A 196 18.01 -28.18 20.69
CA ASP A 196 17.56 -26.81 20.43
C ASP A 196 17.30 -26.58 18.92
N LEU A 197 18.16 -27.11 18.04
CA LEU A 197 17.94 -27.01 16.59
C LEU A 197 16.69 -27.78 16.12
N LEU A 198 16.45 -28.97 16.69
CA LEU A 198 15.23 -29.74 16.42
C LEU A 198 14.00 -29.01 16.95
N GLN A 199 14.08 -28.41 18.14
CA GLN A 199 12.99 -27.63 18.72
C GLN A 199 12.67 -26.38 17.87
N VAL A 200 13.69 -25.67 17.38
CA VAL A 200 13.53 -24.53 16.47
C VAL A 200 12.92 -24.97 15.14
N ALA A 201 13.32 -26.13 14.62
CA ALA A 201 12.74 -26.70 13.41
C ALA A 201 11.26 -27.05 13.62
N ASP A 202 10.91 -27.69 14.74
CA ASP A 202 9.52 -28.03 15.08
C ASP A 202 8.65 -26.81 15.32
N ASP A 203 9.17 -25.78 15.99
CA ASP A 203 8.49 -24.51 16.18
C ASP A 203 8.25 -23.80 14.85
N ARG A 204 9.24 -23.83 13.94
CA ARG A 204 9.10 -23.28 12.59
C ARG A 204 8.10 -24.06 11.74
N VAL A 205 8.08 -25.38 11.85
CA VAL A 205 7.09 -26.23 11.19
C VAL A 205 5.69 -25.90 11.70
N ARG A 206 5.52 -25.71 13.01
CA ARG A 206 4.24 -25.35 13.63
C ARG A 206 3.74 -23.97 13.17
N GLU A 207 4.63 -22.99 13.13
CA GLU A 207 4.35 -21.64 12.63
C GLU A 207 3.93 -21.68 11.15
N LEU A 208 4.69 -22.38 10.30
CA LEU A 208 4.34 -22.55 8.88
C LEU A 208 3.01 -23.27 8.69
N GLN A 209 2.70 -24.28 9.51
CA GLN A 209 1.40 -24.95 9.49
C GLN A 209 0.25 -23.99 9.86
N GLN A 210 0.46 -23.11 10.84
CA GLN A 210 -0.51 -22.12 11.25
C GLN A 210 -0.72 -21.06 10.15
N ASP A 211 0.35 -20.60 9.51
CA ASP A 211 0.27 -19.69 8.36
C ASP A 211 -0.48 -20.32 7.18
N VAL A 212 -0.19 -21.58 6.86
CA VAL A 212 -0.94 -22.31 5.82
C VAL A 212 -2.42 -22.42 6.18
N ALA A 213 -2.76 -22.66 7.44
CA ALA A 213 -4.15 -22.72 7.89
C ALA A 213 -4.85 -21.35 7.78
N THR A 214 -4.19 -20.27 8.19
CA THR A 214 -4.75 -18.91 8.11
C THR A 214 -4.93 -18.47 6.66
N LEU A 215 -3.96 -18.72 5.78
CA LEU A 215 -4.04 -18.42 4.34
C LEU A 215 -5.17 -19.22 3.67
N ARG A 216 -5.33 -20.50 3.99
CA ARG A 216 -6.45 -21.32 3.50
C ARG A 216 -7.81 -20.75 3.94
N ASN A 217 -7.93 -20.26 5.17
CA ASN A 217 -9.16 -19.63 5.65
C ASN A 217 -9.44 -18.31 4.95
N LYS A 218 -8.41 -17.47 4.74
CA LYS A 218 -8.53 -16.22 3.96
C LYS A 218 -8.95 -16.48 2.52
N LEU A 219 -8.38 -17.51 1.88
CA LEU A 219 -8.75 -17.92 0.53
C LEU A 219 -10.22 -18.33 0.46
N LYS A 220 -10.67 -19.20 1.37
CA LYS A 220 -12.09 -19.62 1.44
C LYS A 220 -13.03 -18.43 1.67
N ALA A 221 -12.63 -17.45 2.49
CA ALA A 221 -13.43 -16.24 2.72
C ALA A 221 -13.50 -15.37 1.47
N ALA A 222 -12.38 -15.16 0.77
CA ALA A 222 -12.32 -14.42 -0.48
C ALA A 222 -13.15 -15.10 -1.59
N GLU A 223 -13.08 -16.43 -1.72
CA GLU A 223 -13.89 -17.21 -2.66
C GLU A 223 -15.39 -17.08 -2.37
N ARG A 224 -15.80 -17.11 -1.10
CA ARG A 224 -17.21 -16.87 -0.71
C ARG A 224 -17.66 -15.46 -1.07
N SER A 225 -16.82 -14.46 -0.79
CA SER A 225 -17.11 -13.07 -1.16
C SER A 225 -17.25 -12.91 -2.68
N GLY A 226 -16.34 -13.52 -3.45
CA GLY A 226 -16.40 -13.56 -4.91
C GLY A 226 -17.69 -14.21 -5.43
N LYS A 227 -18.07 -15.38 -4.90
CA LYS A 227 -19.34 -16.05 -5.25
C LYS A 227 -20.56 -15.17 -4.96
N ASN A 228 -20.57 -14.49 -3.81
CA ASN A 228 -21.67 -13.59 -3.45
C ASN A 228 -21.77 -12.39 -4.41
N LEU A 229 -20.63 -11.77 -4.78
CA LEU A 229 -20.60 -10.69 -5.76
C LEU A 229 -21.08 -11.15 -7.13
N THR A 230 -20.60 -12.30 -7.61
CA THR A 230 -21.05 -12.89 -8.88
C THR A 230 -22.55 -13.13 -8.86
N GLN A 231 -23.10 -13.68 -7.76
CA GLN A 231 -24.53 -13.90 -7.62
C GLN A 231 -25.32 -12.58 -7.60
N GLN A 232 -24.80 -11.53 -6.95
CA GLN A 232 -25.43 -10.21 -6.97
C GLN A 232 -25.46 -9.58 -8.37
N VAL A 233 -24.38 -9.75 -9.15
CA VAL A 233 -24.33 -9.31 -10.56
C VAL A 233 -25.34 -10.08 -11.40
N VAL A 234 -25.41 -11.40 -11.26
CA VAL A 234 -26.38 -12.24 -11.99
C VAL A 234 -27.82 -11.81 -11.67
N SER A 235 -28.15 -11.59 -10.40
CA SER A 235 -29.49 -11.12 -10.01
C SER A 235 -29.82 -9.73 -10.58
N ARG A 236 -28.85 -8.81 -10.64
CA ARG A 236 -29.06 -7.48 -11.26
C ARG A 236 -29.32 -7.58 -12.76
N VAL A 237 -28.52 -8.37 -13.48
CA VAL A 237 -28.69 -8.60 -14.92
C VAL A 237 -30.03 -9.28 -15.21
N ALA A 238 -30.46 -10.23 -14.37
CA ALA A 238 -31.78 -10.85 -14.49
C ALA A 238 -32.92 -9.83 -14.34
N MET A 239 -32.88 -8.95 -13.33
CA MET A 239 -33.90 -7.91 -13.13
C MET A 239 -33.91 -6.86 -14.26
N GLU A 240 -32.75 -6.52 -14.82
CA GLU A 240 -32.67 -5.63 -15.99
C GLU A 240 -33.29 -6.27 -17.23
N ASN A 241 -33.04 -7.56 -17.48
CA ASN A 241 -33.64 -8.30 -18.59
C ASN A 241 -35.17 -8.45 -18.42
N GLU A 242 -35.66 -8.72 -17.21
CA GLU A 242 -37.10 -8.74 -16.92
C GLU A 242 -37.74 -7.35 -17.11
N SER A 243 -37.03 -6.28 -16.75
CA SER A 243 -37.48 -4.90 -16.98
C SER A 243 -37.54 -4.56 -18.48
N LEU A 244 -36.57 -5.01 -19.27
CA LEU A 244 -36.55 -4.80 -20.73
C LEU A 244 -37.66 -5.58 -21.43
N THR A 245 -37.85 -6.85 -21.10
CA THR A 245 -38.93 -7.69 -21.66
C THR A 245 -40.32 -7.15 -21.29
N CYS A 246 -40.50 -6.61 -20.09
CA CYS A 246 -41.75 -5.96 -19.68
C CYS A 246 -42.01 -4.67 -20.49
N ARG A 247 -40.98 -3.85 -20.73
CA ARG A 247 -41.09 -2.65 -21.59
C ARG A 247 -41.40 -3.02 -23.05
N GLU A 248 -40.76 -4.05 -23.60
CA GLU A 248 -41.05 -4.53 -24.97
C GLU A 248 -42.48 -5.06 -25.10
N SER A 249 -42.97 -5.79 -24.10
CA SER A 249 -44.34 -6.30 -24.09
C SER A 249 -45.37 -5.17 -24.03
N GLN A 250 -45.11 -4.12 -23.24
CA GLN A 250 -45.96 -2.92 -23.21
C GLN A 250 -45.93 -2.14 -24.52
N TRP A 251 -44.79 -2.10 -25.21
CA TRP A 251 -44.67 -1.49 -26.53
C TRP A 251 -45.49 -2.25 -27.58
N LYS A 252 -45.42 -3.59 -27.58
CA LYS A 252 -46.19 -4.45 -28.50
C LYS A 252 -47.71 -4.40 -28.28
N MET A 253 -48.19 -4.11 -27.07
CA MET A 253 -49.64 -3.92 -26.81
C MET A 253 -50.16 -2.54 -27.24
N ARG A 254 -49.28 -1.55 -27.43
CA ARG A 254 -49.65 -0.18 -27.80
C ARG A 254 -49.58 0.10 -29.31
N ALA A 255 -49.02 -0.82 -30.10
CA ALA A 255 -48.98 -0.79 -31.56
C ALA A 255 -50.13 -1.63 -32.13
#